data_AF-A0A8J7WPV3-F1
#
_entry.id   AF-A0A8J7WPV3-F1
#
_cell.length_a   1.000
_cell.length_b   1.000
_cell.length_c   1.000
_cell.angle_alpha   90.00
_cell.angle_beta   90.00
_cell.angle_gamma   90.00
#
_symmetry.space_group_name_H-M   'P 1'
#
loop_
_entity.id
_entity.type
_entity.pdbx_description
1 polymer ?
#
loop_
_entity_poly.entity_id
_entity_poly.type
_entity_poly.pdbx_seq_one_letter_code
_entity_poly.pdbx_strand_id
1 'polypeptide(L)'
;MLRPGVRRPSDERAATRWKDGRVTTQRRPTEEARAAEELGAQARAADEARAADAAADAADVTATKPLVRAARAPIPDGPARRVRPTAQQLAAAQHETIPDVLATDLRVLFCGINPGLWSAAIGKHFARPGNRFWPALHASGFTPRLLGPYEQEELPRYGLGLTNVVSRASARADELAPEEFREGGRILAAKVAEYRPRWVAILGIGAYRTAFDRKQARVGPQPEPLSGSRVWVLPNPSGLNALWTTPRLADAFRELRDCACG
;
A
#
# COMPACT_ATOMS: atom_id res chain seq x y z
N MET A 1 -46.77 -17.64 48.87
CA MET A 1 -46.69 -17.54 47.40
C MET A 1 -45.80 -16.35 47.01
N LEU A 2 -45.16 -16.43 45.83
CA LEU A 2 -43.92 -15.76 45.41
C LEU A 2 -44.10 -14.47 44.57
N ARG A 3 -43.24 -13.46 44.84
CA ARG A 3 -42.58 -12.39 43.99
C ARG A 3 -43.44 -11.32 43.26
N PRO A 4 -42.89 -10.15 42.81
CA PRO A 4 -41.49 -9.67 42.71
C PRO A 4 -41.24 -8.26 43.37
N GLY A 5 -40.05 -7.68 43.56
CA GLY A 5 -38.73 -7.88 42.99
C GLY A 5 -38.20 -6.59 42.34
N VAL A 6 -37.94 -5.52 43.11
CA VAL A 6 -37.28 -4.30 42.62
C VAL A 6 -35.77 -4.42 42.86
N ARG A 7 -34.99 -4.58 41.77
CA ARG A 7 -33.53 -4.51 41.83
C ARG A 7 -33.12 -3.04 41.97
N ARG A 8 -32.34 -2.71 43.01
CA ARG A 8 -31.55 -1.48 43.06
C ARG A 8 -30.28 -1.68 42.22
N PRO A 9 -29.75 -0.62 41.56
CA PRO A 9 -28.45 -0.70 40.90
C PRO A 9 -27.36 -0.92 41.96
N SER A 10 -26.46 -1.85 41.68
CA SER A 10 -25.24 -2.07 42.46
C SER A 10 -24.28 -0.90 42.24
N ASP A 11 -24.01 -0.16 43.31
CA ASP A 11 -22.93 0.82 43.36
C ASP A 11 -21.58 0.15 43.09
N GLU A 12 -20.95 0.50 41.96
CA GLU A 12 -19.54 0.24 41.71
C GLU A 12 -18.70 0.98 42.76
N ARG A 13 -18.09 0.24 43.68
CA ARG A 13 -17.20 0.80 44.69
C ARG A 13 -15.94 1.36 44.02
N ALA A 14 -15.78 2.68 44.10
CA ALA A 14 -14.52 3.37 43.80
C ALA A 14 -13.44 2.88 44.78
N ALA A 15 -12.23 2.64 44.27
CA ALA A 15 -11.07 2.30 45.09
C ALA A 15 -10.52 3.58 45.73
N THR A 16 -10.64 3.70 47.05
CA THR A 16 -10.15 4.85 47.82
C THR A 16 -8.70 4.60 48.25
N ARG A 17 -7.75 5.43 47.82
CA ARG A 17 -6.35 5.39 48.29
C ARG A 17 -6.05 6.63 49.14
N TRP A 18 -5.59 6.44 50.36
CA TRP A 18 -5.26 7.51 51.31
C TRP A 18 -3.81 7.98 51.12
N LYS A 19 -3.62 9.26 50.79
CA LYS A 19 -2.37 10.02 50.99
C LYS A 19 -2.71 11.49 51.29
N ASP A 20 -2.07 12.05 52.31
CA ASP A 20 -2.00 13.49 52.63
C ASP A 20 -3.31 14.28 52.72
N GLY A 21 -4.28 13.76 53.48
CA GLY A 21 -5.38 14.57 54.05
C GLY A 21 -6.35 15.22 53.07
N ARG A 22 -6.29 14.94 51.76
CA ARG A 22 -7.27 15.38 50.76
C ARG A 22 -7.86 14.19 50.03
N VAL A 23 -9.19 14.06 50.07
CA VAL A 23 -9.93 13.12 49.24
C VAL A 23 -9.85 13.61 47.80
N THR A 24 -9.06 12.92 46.97
CA THR A 24 -9.14 13.08 45.51
C THR A 24 -9.88 11.88 44.95
N THR A 25 -11.12 12.11 44.49
CA THR A 25 -11.88 11.10 43.76
C THR A 25 -11.39 11.09 42.32
N GLN A 26 -10.47 10.18 41.97
CA GLN A 26 -10.24 9.83 40.57
C GLN A 26 -11.44 9.06 40.06
N ARG A 27 -12.38 9.76 39.40
CA ARG A 27 -13.46 9.10 38.67
C ARG A 27 -12.85 8.34 37.49
N ARG A 28 -13.14 7.04 37.39
CA ARG A 28 -12.85 6.29 36.16
C ARG A 28 -13.66 6.94 35.02
N PRO A 29 -13.06 7.20 33.85
CA PRO A 29 -13.80 7.74 32.72
C PRO A 29 -14.95 6.80 32.35
N THR A 30 -16.11 7.38 32.05
CA THR A 30 -17.28 6.63 31.58
C THR A 30 -16.97 5.94 30.26
N GLU A 31 -17.72 4.89 29.92
CA GLU A 31 -17.56 4.15 28.67
C GLU A 31 -17.75 5.07 27.44
N GLU A 32 -18.68 6.02 27.53
CA GLU A 32 -18.86 7.08 26.54
C GLU A 32 -17.64 8.01 26.40
N ALA A 33 -16.98 8.37 27.50
CA ALA A 33 -15.77 9.19 27.47
C ALA A 33 -14.59 8.44 26.82
N ARG A 34 -14.48 7.13 27.06
CA ARG A 34 -13.47 6.27 26.40
C ARG A 34 -13.73 6.12 24.91
N ALA A 35 -14.99 5.91 24.51
CA ALA A 35 -15.38 5.84 23.10
C ALA A 35 -15.11 7.16 22.35
N ALA A 36 -15.37 8.30 22.99
CA ALA A 36 -15.05 9.61 22.43
C ALA A 36 -13.53 9.84 22.31
N GLU A 37 -12.74 9.35 23.26
CA GLU A 37 -11.28 9.42 23.22
C GLU A 37 -10.69 8.53 22.12
N GLU A 38 -11.23 7.32 21.92
CA GLU A 38 -10.87 6.41 20.83
C GLU A 38 -11.23 6.98 19.46
N LEU A 39 -12.44 7.53 19.30
CA LEU A 39 -12.85 8.21 18.07
C LEU A 39 -11.95 9.41 17.77
N GLY A 40 -11.56 10.17 18.80
CA GLY A 40 -10.61 11.27 18.66
C GLY A 40 -9.19 10.80 18.29
N ALA A 41 -8.74 9.66 18.83
CA ALA A 41 -7.46 9.06 18.47
C ALA A 41 -7.47 8.53 17.01
N GLN A 42 -8.56 7.90 16.58
CA GLN A 42 -8.76 7.44 15.20
C GLN A 42 -8.79 8.61 14.21
N ALA A 43 -9.47 9.71 14.55
CA ALA A 43 -9.50 10.91 13.73
C ALA A 43 -8.11 11.54 13.59
N ARG A 44 -7.33 11.63 14.68
CA ARG A 44 -5.94 12.13 14.64
C ARG A 44 -5.01 11.24 13.81
N ALA A 45 -5.12 9.92 13.96
CA ALA A 45 -4.35 8.98 13.13
C ALA A 45 -4.72 9.10 11.64
N ALA A 46 -6.00 9.34 11.33
CA ALA A 46 -6.47 9.57 9.96
C ALA A 46 -5.96 10.90 9.38
N ASP A 47 -5.91 11.96 10.17
CA ASP A 47 -5.35 13.25 9.76
C ASP A 47 -3.82 13.18 9.57
N GLU A 48 -3.11 12.46 10.44
CA GLU A 48 -1.68 12.16 10.27
C GLU A 48 -1.41 11.33 9.01
N ALA A 49 -2.26 10.33 8.72
CA ALA A 49 -2.17 9.55 7.48
C ALA A 49 -2.48 10.41 6.25
N ARG A 50 -3.47 11.31 6.33
CA ARG A 50 -3.80 12.26 5.26
C ARG A 50 -2.67 13.26 4.99
N ALA A 51 -2.03 13.74 6.05
CA ALA A 51 -0.85 14.59 5.95
C ALA A 51 0.35 13.82 5.37
N ALA A 52 0.53 12.54 5.73
CA ALA A 52 1.56 11.68 5.16
C ALA A 52 1.33 11.37 3.68
N ASP A 53 0.08 11.12 3.26
CA ASP A 53 -0.28 10.89 1.86
C ASP A 53 -0.07 12.17 1.03
N ALA A 54 -0.51 13.33 1.52
CA ALA A 54 -0.30 14.61 0.87
C ALA A 54 1.20 15.00 0.82
N ALA A 55 1.97 14.67 1.86
CA ALA A 55 3.41 14.88 1.89
C ALA A 55 4.16 13.89 0.99
N ALA A 56 3.67 12.66 0.78
CA ALA A 56 4.23 11.73 -0.19
C ALA A 56 4.00 12.18 -1.63
N ASP A 57 2.81 12.73 -1.92
CA ASP A 57 2.50 13.38 -3.21
C ASP A 57 3.36 14.65 -3.42
N ALA A 58 3.60 15.45 -2.36
CA ALA A 58 4.38 16.69 -2.43
C ALA A 58 5.92 16.50 -2.37
N ALA A 59 6.43 15.46 -1.70
CA ALA A 59 7.86 15.14 -1.65
C ALA A 59 8.36 14.56 -2.98
N ASP A 60 7.46 14.02 -3.80
CA ASP A 60 7.73 13.73 -5.22
C ASP A 60 7.91 15.04 -6.02
N VAL A 61 7.45 16.21 -5.56
CA VAL A 61 7.55 17.46 -6.34
C VAL A 61 8.91 18.18 -6.19
N THR A 62 9.69 17.93 -5.13
CA THR A 62 10.80 18.85 -4.75
C THR A 62 12.20 18.24 -4.60
N ALA A 63 12.40 16.93 -4.82
CA ALA A 63 13.69 16.30 -4.57
C ALA A 63 14.69 16.39 -5.75
N THR A 64 15.30 17.56 -5.95
CA THR A 64 16.65 17.67 -6.52
C THR A 64 17.67 17.74 -5.39
N LYS A 65 18.27 16.60 -5.01
CA LYS A 65 19.50 16.58 -4.21
C LYS A 65 20.37 15.37 -4.57
N PRO A 66 21.71 15.49 -4.57
CA PRO A 66 22.60 14.38 -4.90
C PRO A 66 22.45 13.28 -3.86
N LEU A 67 22.31 12.03 -4.31
CA LEU A 67 22.24 10.86 -3.44
C LEU A 67 23.58 10.67 -2.72
N VAL A 68 23.66 11.05 -1.45
CA VAL A 68 24.72 10.61 -0.54
C VAL A 68 24.47 9.14 -0.19
N ARG A 69 25.49 8.32 -0.41
CA ARG A 69 25.44 6.85 -0.31
C ARG A 69 25.36 6.40 1.17
N ALA A 70 24.18 6.03 1.64
CA ALA A 70 24.04 5.23 2.86
C ALA A 70 24.38 3.76 2.57
N ALA A 71 25.16 3.12 3.44
CA ALA A 71 25.57 1.72 3.33
C ALA A 71 24.33 0.79 3.41
N ARG A 72 24.20 -0.12 2.45
CA ARG A 72 23.12 -1.11 2.35
C ARG A 72 23.58 -2.46 2.91
N ALA A 73 22.70 -3.14 3.65
CA ALA A 73 22.85 -4.55 3.96
C ALA A 73 22.79 -5.39 2.66
N PRO A 74 23.60 -6.47 2.55
CA PRO A 74 23.67 -7.29 1.34
C PRO A 74 22.36 -8.09 1.16
N ILE A 75 21.78 -7.98 -0.04
CA ILE A 75 20.69 -8.84 -0.49
C ILE A 75 21.33 -10.14 -1.01
N PRO A 76 20.88 -11.35 -0.61
CA PRO A 76 21.46 -12.60 -1.08
C PRO A 76 21.46 -12.71 -2.62
N ASP A 77 22.52 -13.30 -3.18
CA ASP A 77 22.72 -13.49 -4.62
C ASP A 77 22.21 -14.86 -5.08
N GLY A 78 21.52 -14.86 -6.23
CA GLY A 78 21.10 -16.03 -7.00
C GLY A 78 21.48 -15.88 -8.49
N PRO A 79 21.38 -16.93 -9.32
CA PRO A 79 22.19 -17.11 -10.53
C PRO A 79 21.77 -16.29 -11.77
N ALA A 80 20.70 -15.49 -11.71
CA ALA A 80 20.36 -14.58 -12.80
C ALA A 80 21.24 -13.32 -12.72
N ARG A 81 22.20 -13.18 -13.63
CA ARG A 81 23.10 -12.03 -13.74
C ARG A 81 22.29 -10.73 -13.70
N ARG A 82 22.34 -10.01 -12.57
CA ARG A 82 21.65 -8.73 -12.37
C ARG A 82 22.24 -7.69 -13.33
N VAL A 83 21.61 -7.53 -14.50
CA VAL A 83 22.05 -6.54 -15.49
C VAL A 83 21.70 -5.15 -14.94
N ARG A 84 22.71 -4.31 -14.75
CA ARG A 84 22.54 -2.88 -14.51
C ARG A 84 22.44 -2.19 -15.88
N PRO A 85 21.30 -1.58 -16.24
CA PRO A 85 21.18 -0.85 -17.48
C PRO A 85 22.20 0.28 -17.59
N THR A 86 22.73 0.50 -18.79
CA THR A 86 23.54 1.68 -19.10
C THR A 86 22.65 2.93 -19.16
N ALA A 87 23.26 4.11 -19.13
CA ALA A 87 22.52 5.37 -19.31
C ALA A 87 21.77 5.41 -20.65
N GLN A 88 22.39 4.88 -21.72
CA GLN A 88 21.76 4.77 -23.04
C GLN A 88 20.54 3.84 -23.02
N GLN A 89 20.64 2.70 -22.33
CA GLN A 89 19.50 1.78 -22.19
C GLN A 89 18.36 2.40 -21.38
N LEU A 90 18.67 3.19 -20.34
CA LEU A 90 17.65 3.91 -19.59
C LEU A 90 16.95 4.99 -20.42
N ALA A 91 17.71 5.72 -21.24
CA ALA A 91 17.15 6.71 -22.16
C ALA A 91 16.29 6.05 -23.26
N ALA A 92 16.77 4.93 -23.83
CA ALA A 92 16.03 4.17 -24.83
C ALA A 92 14.76 3.51 -24.26
N ALA A 93 14.74 3.22 -22.95
CA ALA A 93 13.57 2.67 -22.27
C ALA A 93 12.47 3.71 -22.03
N GLN A 94 12.69 4.98 -22.36
CA GLN A 94 11.64 5.98 -22.32
C GLN A 94 10.58 5.62 -23.36
N HIS A 95 9.31 5.63 -22.96
CA HIS A 95 8.17 5.18 -23.78
C HIS A 95 8.03 3.66 -24.01
N GLU A 96 8.97 2.84 -23.54
CA GLU A 96 8.79 1.38 -23.57
C GLU A 96 7.69 0.92 -22.62
N THR A 97 7.25 -0.32 -22.81
CA THR A 97 6.28 -0.99 -21.93
C THR A 97 6.91 -2.21 -21.28
N ILE A 98 6.28 -2.72 -20.21
CA ILE A 98 6.66 -3.99 -19.59
C ILE A 98 5.50 -4.97 -19.75
N PRO A 99 5.74 -6.23 -20.14
CA PRO A 99 4.71 -7.26 -20.13
C PRO A 99 4.08 -7.43 -18.75
N ASP A 100 2.76 -7.59 -18.70
CA ASP A 100 2.09 -7.94 -17.46
C ASP A 100 2.39 -9.38 -17.05
N VAL A 101 2.29 -9.64 -15.75
CA VAL A 101 2.29 -10.99 -15.18
C VAL A 101 0.86 -11.30 -14.77
N LEU A 102 0.13 -12.03 -15.62
CA LEU A 102 -1.30 -12.30 -15.46
C LEU A 102 -1.60 -13.79 -15.51
N ALA A 103 -2.63 -14.18 -14.78
CA ALA A 103 -3.31 -15.47 -14.87
C ALA A 103 -4.78 -15.26 -14.50
N THR A 104 -5.65 -16.22 -14.81
CA THR A 104 -7.03 -16.20 -14.34
C THR A 104 -7.10 -16.51 -12.84
N ASP A 105 -8.14 -16.01 -12.16
CA ASP A 105 -8.47 -16.33 -10.77
C ASP A 105 -7.37 -16.01 -9.73
N LEU A 106 -6.52 -15.01 -10.04
CA LEU A 106 -5.52 -14.52 -9.10
C LEU A 106 -6.17 -14.07 -7.79
N ARG A 107 -5.51 -14.35 -6.67
CA ARG A 107 -5.89 -13.82 -5.35
C ARG A 107 -5.71 -12.31 -5.30
N VAL A 108 -4.58 -11.80 -5.81
CA VAL A 108 -4.28 -10.36 -5.86
C VAL A 108 -3.57 -10.03 -7.17
N LEU A 109 -4.10 -9.07 -7.93
CA LEU A 109 -3.39 -8.39 -9.01
C LEU A 109 -2.81 -7.08 -8.47
N PHE A 110 -1.49 -7.00 -8.31
CA PHE A 110 -0.82 -5.77 -7.93
C PHE A 110 -0.63 -4.87 -9.16
N CYS A 111 -0.96 -3.59 -9.02
CA CYS A 111 -0.96 -2.62 -10.08
C CYS A 111 -0.11 -1.41 -9.69
N GLY A 112 1.07 -1.28 -10.30
CA GLY A 112 1.91 -0.09 -10.16
C GLY A 112 1.32 1.12 -10.87
N ILE A 113 1.92 2.29 -10.67
CA ILE A 113 1.55 3.51 -11.41
C ILE A 113 1.92 3.34 -12.87
N ASN A 114 3.22 3.25 -13.15
CA ASN A 114 3.80 3.04 -14.46
C ASN A 114 5.23 2.47 -14.32
N PRO A 115 5.79 1.89 -15.39
CA PRO A 115 7.19 1.48 -15.40
C PRO A 115 8.15 2.66 -15.18
N GLY A 116 9.01 2.57 -14.17
CA GLY A 116 10.21 3.40 -14.14
C GLY A 116 11.22 2.94 -15.20
N LEU A 117 12.07 3.85 -15.70
CA LEU A 117 13.06 3.54 -16.76
C LEU A 117 13.91 2.29 -16.50
N TRP A 118 14.30 2.03 -15.25
CA TRP A 118 15.05 0.82 -14.90
C TRP A 118 14.23 -0.46 -15.14
N SER A 119 12.98 -0.45 -14.67
CA SER A 119 12.06 -1.56 -14.84
C SER A 119 11.79 -1.82 -16.32
N ALA A 120 11.59 -0.76 -17.09
CA ALA A 120 11.37 -0.83 -18.53
C ALA A 120 12.61 -1.37 -19.27
N ALA A 121 13.80 -0.85 -18.96
CA ALA A 121 15.05 -1.26 -19.61
C ALA A 121 15.39 -2.75 -19.43
N ILE A 122 14.89 -3.41 -18.39
CA ILE A 122 15.09 -4.85 -18.19
C ILE A 122 13.80 -5.68 -18.34
N GLY A 123 12.67 -5.04 -18.65
CA GLY A 123 11.37 -5.69 -18.77
C GLY A 123 10.89 -6.37 -17.48
N LYS A 124 11.21 -5.83 -16.30
CA LYS A 124 10.81 -6.43 -15.00
C LYS A 124 10.19 -5.40 -14.07
N HIS A 125 9.08 -5.78 -13.44
CA HIS A 125 8.32 -4.92 -12.53
C HIS A 125 9.11 -4.60 -11.25
N PHE A 126 8.95 -3.37 -10.76
CA PHE A 126 9.55 -2.88 -9.51
C PHE A 126 11.07 -3.14 -9.38
N ALA A 127 11.81 -3.12 -10.49
CA ALA A 127 13.19 -3.58 -10.51
C ALA A 127 14.25 -2.57 -10.07
N ARG A 128 13.90 -1.28 -10.00
CA ARG A 128 14.85 -0.23 -9.61
C ARG A 128 15.44 -0.52 -8.23
N PRO A 129 16.78 -0.48 -8.07
CA PRO A 129 17.40 -0.58 -6.76
C PRO A 129 16.81 0.43 -5.77
N GLY A 130 16.34 -0.07 -4.63
CA GLY A 130 15.71 0.74 -3.58
C GLY A 130 14.19 0.79 -3.64
N ASN A 131 13.55 0.24 -4.68
CA ASN A 131 12.13 -0.08 -4.63
C ASN A 131 11.89 -1.15 -3.54
N ARG A 132 10.82 -0.97 -2.77
CA ARG A 132 10.51 -1.78 -1.58
C ARG A 132 9.41 -2.82 -1.80
N PHE A 133 8.88 -2.96 -3.02
CA PHE A 133 7.81 -3.90 -3.35
C PHE A 133 8.16 -5.34 -2.99
N TRP A 134 9.26 -5.86 -3.55
CA TRP A 134 9.68 -7.25 -3.36
C TRP A 134 9.97 -7.59 -1.88
N PRO A 135 10.73 -6.75 -1.13
CA PRO A 135 10.87 -6.93 0.32
C PRO A 135 9.56 -6.89 1.10
N ALA A 136 8.66 -5.94 0.78
CA ALA A 136 7.38 -5.80 1.48
C ALA A 136 6.45 -7.00 1.21
N LEU A 137 6.42 -7.48 -0.04
CA LEU A 137 5.66 -8.66 -0.47
C LEU A 137 6.08 -9.92 0.32
N HIS A 138 7.38 -10.14 0.45
CA HIS A 138 7.86 -11.26 1.25
C HIS A 138 7.58 -11.06 2.74
N ALA A 139 7.90 -9.88 3.28
CA ALA A 139 7.75 -9.60 4.70
C ALA A 139 6.29 -9.66 5.17
N SER A 140 5.33 -9.33 4.32
CA SER A 140 3.89 -9.48 4.61
C SER A 140 3.41 -10.95 4.57
N GLY A 141 4.23 -11.86 4.04
CA GLY A 141 3.94 -13.28 3.92
C GLY A 141 3.13 -13.67 2.69
N PHE A 142 3.10 -12.83 1.64
CA PHE A 142 2.55 -13.25 0.34
C PHE A 142 3.42 -14.29 -0.36
N THR A 143 4.73 -14.27 -0.14
CA THR A 143 5.68 -15.24 -0.69
C THR A 143 6.51 -15.91 0.41
N PRO A 144 6.80 -17.22 0.30
CA PRO A 144 7.51 -17.97 1.34
C PRO A 144 9.00 -17.60 1.45
N ARG A 145 9.56 -16.98 0.40
CA ARG A 145 10.92 -16.46 0.33
C ARG A 145 10.91 -15.10 -0.35
N LEU A 146 12.02 -14.37 -0.22
CA LEU A 146 12.24 -13.14 -0.97
C LEU A 146 12.47 -13.46 -2.45
N LEU A 147 11.48 -13.14 -3.29
CA LEU A 147 11.63 -13.14 -4.75
C LEU A 147 12.23 -11.81 -5.22
N GLY A 148 12.93 -11.83 -6.33
CA GLY A 148 13.37 -10.64 -7.05
C GLY A 148 12.61 -10.40 -8.36
N PRO A 149 12.84 -9.25 -9.02
CA PRO A 149 12.20 -8.91 -10.29
C PRO A 149 12.33 -9.97 -11.38
N TYR A 150 13.48 -10.63 -11.47
CA TYR A 150 13.73 -11.68 -12.46
C TYR A 150 12.92 -12.96 -12.22
N GLU A 151 12.32 -13.11 -11.05
CA GLU A 151 11.50 -14.25 -10.63
C GLU A 151 10.00 -13.91 -10.69
N GLN A 152 9.62 -12.77 -11.28
CA GLN A 152 8.22 -12.31 -11.32
C GLN A 152 7.25 -13.33 -11.95
N GLU A 153 7.73 -14.17 -12.86
CA GLU A 153 6.91 -15.21 -13.52
C GLU A 153 6.54 -16.35 -12.55
N GLU A 154 7.13 -16.42 -11.36
CA GLU A 154 6.72 -17.35 -10.31
C GLU A 154 5.45 -16.88 -9.58
N LEU A 155 5.12 -15.58 -9.64
CA LEU A 155 4.00 -15.00 -8.87
C LEU A 155 2.64 -15.66 -9.09
N PRO A 156 2.25 -16.05 -10.32
CA PRO A 156 0.98 -16.74 -10.53
C PRO A 156 0.84 -18.04 -9.73
N ARG A 157 1.94 -18.73 -9.42
CA ARG A 157 1.93 -19.94 -8.56
C ARG A 157 1.50 -19.64 -7.13
N TYR A 158 1.63 -18.39 -6.69
CA TYR A 158 1.18 -17.90 -5.40
C TYR A 158 -0.19 -17.19 -5.47
N GLY A 159 -0.84 -17.21 -6.65
CA GLY A 159 -2.07 -16.47 -6.91
C GLY A 159 -1.86 -14.96 -7.00
N LEU A 160 -0.67 -14.51 -7.40
CA LEU A 160 -0.31 -13.09 -7.48
C LEU A 160 0.01 -12.69 -8.92
N GLY A 161 -0.32 -11.46 -9.30
CA GLY A 161 0.02 -10.90 -10.62
C GLY A 161 0.52 -9.47 -10.54
N LEU A 162 1.05 -8.97 -11.66
CA LEU A 162 1.60 -7.62 -11.80
C LEU A 162 1.14 -6.95 -13.09
N THR A 163 0.72 -5.70 -12.98
CA THR A 163 0.40 -4.80 -14.10
C THR A 163 0.75 -3.36 -13.69
N ASN A 164 0.55 -2.39 -14.58
CA ASN A 164 0.54 -0.97 -14.24
C ASN A 164 -0.77 -0.31 -14.70
N VAL A 165 -1.11 0.83 -14.10
CA VAL A 165 -2.21 1.68 -14.56
C VAL A 165 -1.84 2.26 -15.91
N VAL A 166 -0.68 2.91 -16.02
CA VAL A 166 -0.16 3.48 -17.26
C VAL A 166 0.94 2.59 -17.82
N SER A 167 0.82 2.20 -19.09
CA SER A 167 1.77 1.30 -19.75
C SER A 167 3.11 1.94 -20.07
N ARG A 168 3.10 3.25 -20.37
CA ARG A 168 4.27 4.03 -20.80
C ARG A 168 5.29 4.19 -19.68
N ALA A 169 6.55 3.87 -19.99
CA ALA A 169 7.66 4.15 -19.10
C ALA A 169 8.03 5.64 -19.05
N SER A 170 8.36 6.12 -17.86
CA SER A 170 8.85 7.48 -17.61
C SER A 170 9.90 7.49 -16.49
N ALA A 171 10.65 8.60 -16.35
CA ALA A 171 11.56 8.76 -15.23
C ALA A 171 10.79 9.00 -13.93
N ARG A 172 9.66 9.71 -14.03
CA ARG A 172 8.80 10.10 -12.90
C ARG A 172 7.32 9.96 -13.23
N ALA A 173 6.50 9.70 -12.21
CA ALA A 173 5.06 9.56 -12.38
C ALA A 173 4.34 10.89 -12.69
N ASP A 174 4.92 12.02 -12.30
CA ASP A 174 4.40 13.37 -12.56
C ASP A 174 4.56 13.83 -14.02
N GLU A 175 5.36 13.10 -14.82
CA GLU A 175 5.45 13.27 -16.28
C GLU A 175 4.27 12.64 -17.04
N LEU A 176 3.32 12.01 -16.34
CA LEU A 176 2.14 11.40 -16.92
C LEU A 176 0.97 12.38 -16.90
N ALA A 177 0.33 12.57 -18.06
CA ALA A 177 -0.86 13.41 -18.13
C ALA A 177 -2.05 12.73 -17.41
N PRO A 178 -2.98 13.48 -16.79
CA PRO A 178 -4.19 12.93 -16.20
C PRO A 178 -4.99 12.03 -17.15
N GLU A 179 -4.96 12.33 -18.45
CA GLU A 179 -5.63 11.58 -19.51
C GLU A 179 -5.03 10.18 -19.68
N GLU A 180 -3.71 10.03 -19.50
CA GLU A 180 -3.02 8.73 -19.54
C GLU A 180 -3.47 7.85 -18.38
N PHE A 181 -3.66 8.43 -17.19
CA PHE A 181 -4.21 7.71 -16.04
C PHE A 181 -5.64 7.25 -16.29
N ARG A 182 -6.50 8.11 -16.85
CA ARG A 182 -7.90 7.76 -17.14
C ARG A 182 -8.01 6.68 -18.21
N GLU A 183 -7.17 6.74 -19.25
CA GLU A 183 -7.07 5.65 -20.22
C GLU A 183 -6.54 4.37 -19.58
N GLY A 184 -5.47 4.47 -18.80
CA GLY A 184 -4.92 3.36 -18.03
C GLY A 184 -5.94 2.69 -17.12
N GLY A 185 -6.80 3.47 -16.46
CA GLY A 185 -7.91 2.97 -15.65
C GLY A 185 -8.94 2.18 -16.46
N ARG A 186 -9.29 2.62 -17.68
CA ARG A 186 -10.19 1.90 -18.60
C ARG A 186 -9.56 0.58 -19.06
N ILE A 187 -8.28 0.59 -19.44
CA ILE A 187 -7.55 -0.61 -19.84
C ILE A 187 -7.44 -1.60 -18.67
N LEU A 188 -7.13 -1.12 -17.47
CA LEU A 188 -7.08 -1.95 -16.27
C LEU A 188 -8.44 -2.57 -15.97
N ALA A 189 -9.53 -1.81 -16.07
CA ALA A 189 -10.89 -2.33 -15.88
C ALA A 189 -11.21 -3.47 -16.85
N ALA A 190 -10.78 -3.37 -18.11
CA ALA A 190 -10.94 -4.43 -19.11
C ALA A 190 -10.15 -5.69 -18.74
N LYS A 191 -8.86 -5.55 -18.37
CA LYS A 191 -8.05 -6.68 -17.89
C LYS A 191 -8.68 -7.36 -16.66
N VAL A 192 -9.19 -6.56 -15.73
CA VAL A 192 -9.81 -7.10 -14.50
C VAL A 192 -11.10 -7.86 -14.83
N ALA A 193 -11.90 -7.39 -15.80
CA ALA A 193 -13.08 -8.12 -16.27
C ALA A 193 -12.73 -9.46 -16.93
N GLU A 194 -11.62 -9.51 -17.66
CA GLU A 194 -11.12 -10.70 -18.35
C GLU A 194 -10.50 -11.73 -17.40
N TYR A 195 -9.52 -11.31 -16.59
CA TYR A 195 -8.74 -12.21 -15.74
C TYR A 195 -9.36 -12.47 -14.36
N ARG A 196 -10.35 -11.66 -13.96
CA ARG A 196 -11.15 -11.81 -12.73
C ARG A 196 -10.34 -12.08 -11.45
N PRO A 197 -9.31 -11.25 -11.14
CA PRO A 197 -8.63 -11.38 -9.85
C PRO A 197 -9.62 -11.13 -8.70
N ARG A 198 -9.45 -11.76 -7.54
CA ARG A 198 -10.30 -11.48 -6.37
C ARG A 198 -10.10 -10.06 -5.85
N TRP A 199 -8.84 -9.61 -5.86
CA TRP A 199 -8.44 -8.28 -5.46
C TRP A 199 -7.56 -7.59 -6.50
N VAL A 200 -7.76 -6.29 -6.68
CA VAL A 200 -6.84 -5.40 -7.40
C VAL A 200 -6.21 -4.44 -6.41
N ALA A 201 -4.90 -4.49 -6.27
CA ALA A 201 -4.14 -3.68 -5.33
C ALA A 201 -3.37 -2.58 -6.08
N ILE A 202 -3.76 -1.32 -5.96
CA ILE A 202 -3.16 -0.20 -6.70
C ILE A 202 -2.13 0.51 -5.83
N LEU A 203 -0.87 0.51 -6.25
CA LEU A 203 0.28 1.02 -5.49
C LEU A 203 0.54 2.49 -5.80
N GLY A 204 -0.25 3.37 -5.21
CA GLY A 204 -0.17 4.82 -5.37
C GLY A 204 -1.54 5.47 -5.33
N ILE A 205 -1.83 6.19 -4.25
CA ILE A 205 -3.12 6.82 -4.04
C ILE A 205 -3.45 7.89 -5.09
N GLY A 206 -2.48 8.73 -5.48
CA GLY A 206 -2.66 9.72 -6.54
C GLY A 206 -3.06 9.09 -7.88
N ALA A 207 -2.39 8.00 -8.28
CA ALA A 207 -2.71 7.28 -9.50
C ALA A 207 -4.13 6.70 -9.46
N TYR A 208 -4.54 6.11 -8.33
CA TYR A 208 -5.91 5.62 -8.17
C TYR A 208 -6.94 6.75 -8.26
N ARG A 209 -6.71 7.86 -7.54
CA ARG A 209 -7.62 9.02 -7.53
C ARG A 209 -7.82 9.57 -8.94
N THR A 210 -6.74 9.70 -9.72
CA THR A 210 -6.79 10.25 -11.08
C THR A 210 -7.40 9.26 -12.07
N ALA A 211 -7.00 7.99 -12.03
CA ALA A 211 -7.46 6.98 -13.00
C ALA A 211 -8.96 6.65 -12.87
N PHE A 212 -9.50 6.71 -11.65
CA PHE A 212 -10.89 6.30 -11.35
C PHE A 212 -11.79 7.44 -10.87
N ASP A 213 -11.32 8.69 -10.97
CA ASP A 213 -12.00 9.90 -10.47
C ASP A 213 -12.47 9.79 -9.00
N ARG A 214 -11.62 9.21 -8.15
CA ARG A 214 -11.91 8.97 -6.72
C ARG A 214 -11.20 9.96 -5.82
N LYS A 215 -11.41 11.26 -6.00
CA LYS A 215 -10.68 12.34 -5.30
C LYS A 215 -10.56 12.16 -3.78
N GLN A 216 -11.55 11.54 -3.14
CA GLN A 216 -11.58 11.32 -1.68
C GLN A 216 -11.13 9.92 -1.24
N ALA A 217 -10.59 9.10 -2.14
CA ALA A 217 -10.02 7.79 -1.78
C ALA A 217 -8.95 7.93 -0.68
N ARG A 218 -8.75 6.85 0.07
CA ARG A 218 -7.73 6.70 1.12
C ARG A 218 -6.97 5.40 0.89
N VAL A 219 -5.78 5.26 1.46
CA VAL A 219 -5.10 3.95 1.54
C VAL A 219 -5.99 2.96 2.29
N GLY A 220 -6.03 1.70 1.84
CA GLY A 220 -6.89 0.66 2.39
C GLY A 220 -7.92 0.11 1.39
N PRO A 221 -8.90 -0.68 1.85
CA PRO A 221 -9.96 -1.22 1.01
C PRO A 221 -10.87 -0.09 0.49
N GLN A 222 -11.29 -0.19 -0.76
CA GLN A 222 -12.22 0.77 -1.37
C GLN A 222 -13.63 0.16 -1.43
N PRO A 223 -14.69 0.98 -1.28
CA PRO A 223 -16.06 0.48 -1.26
C PRO A 223 -16.54 0.04 -2.64
N GLU A 224 -16.11 0.69 -3.72
CA GLU A 224 -16.51 0.32 -5.07
C GLU A 224 -15.59 -0.76 -5.68
N PRO A 225 -16.16 -1.81 -6.28
CA PRO A 225 -15.39 -2.79 -7.02
C PRO A 225 -14.93 -2.24 -8.37
N LEU A 226 -13.86 -2.83 -8.90
CA LEU A 226 -13.39 -2.64 -10.26
C LEU A 226 -13.74 -3.88 -11.07
N SER A 227 -14.70 -3.76 -12.00
CA SER A 227 -15.15 -4.88 -12.85
C SER A 227 -15.50 -6.16 -12.07
N GLY A 228 -16.08 -6.03 -10.87
CA GLY A 228 -16.45 -7.12 -9.98
C GLY A 228 -15.36 -7.53 -8.96
N SER A 229 -14.12 -7.11 -9.15
CA SER A 229 -13.02 -7.36 -8.21
C SER A 229 -12.99 -6.31 -7.10
N ARG A 230 -12.64 -6.73 -5.88
CA ARG A 230 -12.46 -5.80 -4.75
C ARG A 230 -11.19 -4.97 -4.96
N VAL A 231 -11.19 -3.71 -4.53
CA VAL A 231 -10.05 -2.81 -4.73
C VAL A 231 -9.39 -2.49 -3.40
N TRP A 232 -8.07 -2.50 -3.38
CA TRP A 232 -7.25 -2.03 -2.27
C TRP A 232 -6.25 -1.00 -2.77
N VAL A 233 -6.17 0.16 -2.12
CA VAL A 233 -5.16 1.17 -2.42
C VAL A 233 -4.00 1.01 -1.46
N LEU A 234 -2.81 0.81 -1.98
CA LEU A 234 -1.58 0.70 -1.22
C LEU A 234 -0.69 1.93 -1.47
N PRO A 235 0.20 2.26 -0.52
CA PRO A 235 1.20 3.30 -0.74
C PRO A 235 2.20 2.90 -1.84
N ASN A 236 2.80 3.90 -2.50
CA ASN A 236 3.81 3.66 -3.53
C ASN A 236 5.12 3.10 -2.89
N PRO A 237 5.62 1.92 -3.32
CA PRO A 237 6.81 1.29 -2.76
C PRO A 237 8.13 1.91 -3.26
N SER A 238 8.09 2.98 -4.06
CA SER A 238 9.28 3.69 -4.51
C SER A 238 10.17 4.12 -3.34
N GLY A 239 11.48 3.93 -3.51
CA GLY A 239 12.48 4.36 -2.53
C GLY A 239 12.45 5.87 -2.23
N LEU A 240 11.92 6.67 -3.16
CA LEU A 240 11.75 8.13 -3.03
C LEU A 240 10.71 8.50 -1.97
N ASN A 241 9.76 7.61 -1.69
CA ASN A 241 8.80 7.79 -0.63
C ASN A 241 9.44 7.47 0.73
N ALA A 242 9.96 8.48 1.42
CA ALA A 242 10.70 8.30 2.67
C ALA A 242 9.81 7.87 3.85
N LEU A 243 8.51 8.22 3.82
CA LEU A 243 7.54 7.91 4.88
C LEU A 243 7.17 6.42 4.93
N TRP A 244 7.30 5.73 3.80
CA TRP A 244 6.94 4.33 3.63
C TRP A 244 8.18 3.44 3.60
N THR A 245 8.64 3.11 4.81
CA THR A 245 9.69 2.13 5.05
C THR A 245 9.22 0.72 4.68
N THR A 246 10.16 -0.21 4.49
CA THR A 246 9.80 -1.61 4.19
C THR A 246 8.88 -2.23 5.25
N PRO A 247 9.13 -2.09 6.57
CA PRO A 247 8.21 -2.61 7.59
C PRO A 247 6.79 -2.05 7.46
N ARG A 248 6.65 -0.74 7.30
CA ARG A 248 5.34 -0.09 7.19
C ARG A 248 4.57 -0.52 5.94
N LEU A 249 5.26 -0.70 4.81
CA LEU A 249 4.67 -1.27 3.60
C LEU A 249 4.27 -2.74 3.81
N ALA A 250 5.11 -3.52 4.50
CA ALA A 250 4.81 -4.91 4.79
C ALA A 250 3.56 -5.05 5.66
N ASP A 251 3.35 -4.14 6.61
CA ASP A 251 2.13 -4.10 7.44
C ASP A 251 0.89 -3.83 6.58
N ALA A 252 0.92 -2.80 5.73
CA ALA A 252 -0.19 -2.51 4.81
C ALA A 252 -0.47 -3.67 3.83
N PHE A 253 0.58 -4.36 3.36
CA PHE A 253 0.43 -5.54 2.52
C PHE A 253 -0.14 -6.73 3.30
N ARG A 254 0.17 -6.84 4.60
CA ARG A 254 -0.32 -7.92 5.46
C ARG A 254 -1.82 -7.77 5.72
N GLU A 255 -2.30 -6.55 5.95
CA GLU A 255 -3.74 -6.27 6.06
C GLU A 255 -4.51 -6.73 4.81
N LEU A 256 -4.00 -6.40 3.62
CA LEU A 256 -4.55 -6.91 2.36
C LEU A 256 -4.48 -8.44 2.30
N ARG A 257 -3.34 -9.03 2.67
CA ARG A 257 -3.15 -10.49 2.65
C ARG A 257 -4.19 -11.18 3.51
N ASP A 258 -4.40 -10.72 4.73
CA ASP A 258 -5.34 -11.32 5.67
C ASP A 258 -6.79 -11.21 5.15
N CYS A 259 -7.14 -10.13 4.46
CA CYS A 259 -8.43 -9.99 3.77
C CYS A 259 -8.57 -10.83 2.49
N ALA A 260 -7.46 -11.18 1.85
CA ALA A 260 -7.44 -11.91 0.58
C ALA A 260 -7.30 -13.43 0.77
N CYS A 261 -6.77 -13.86 1.92
CA CYS A 261 -6.52 -15.27 2.26
C CYS A 261 -7.43 -15.80 3.37
N GLY A 262 -8.14 -14.91 4.08
CA GLY A 262 -9.19 -15.26 5.03
C GLY A 262 -10.51 -15.62 4.37
#